data_AF-X6K4C9-F1
#
_entry.id   AF-X6K4C9-F1
#
_cell.length_a   1.000
_cell.length_b   1.000
_cell.length_c   1.000
_cell.angle_alpha   90.00
_cell.angle_beta   90.00
_cell.angle_gamma   90.00
#
_symmetry.space_group_name_H-M   'P 1'
#
loop_
_entity.id
_entity.type
_entity.pdbx_description
1 polymer ?
#
loop_
_entity_poly.entity_id
_entity_poly.type
_entity_poly.pdbx_seq_one_letter_code
_entity_poly.pdbx_strand_id
1 'polypeptide(L)'
;MAAHILAASPGGARYDQALTTEMRSDISNGIWLCQSHAKLIDDDELNYTPSVLRDWKDTAEHMAALEARGFAVRRAAPFPALEKKGPRLLAEMRADLTKQPLVRQFILLSRKVTYNPGPIPFFTYYYQDHDHLPSLMTIMEHAGAIYDIAFNRVPRYNFTEEFVSYLIGDV
;
A
#
# COMPACT_ATOMS: atom_id res chain seq x y z
N MET A 1 -5.01 -20.74 11.60
CA MET A 1 -5.33 -21.36 12.89
C MET A 1 -5.40 -20.26 13.93
N ALA A 2 -6.22 -20.43 14.96
CA ALA A 2 -6.23 -19.53 16.10
C ALA A 2 -5.00 -19.84 16.98
N ALA A 3 -4.28 -18.79 17.38
CA ALA A 3 -3.23 -18.82 18.39
C ALA A 3 -3.66 -17.93 19.58
N HIS A 4 -3.04 -18.12 20.74
CA HIS A 4 -3.29 -17.27 21.90
C HIS A 4 -2.24 -16.16 21.99
N ILE A 5 -2.68 -14.95 22.32
CA ILE A 5 -1.79 -13.82 22.60
C ILE A 5 -1.07 -14.05 23.94
N LEU A 6 -1.82 -14.46 24.97
CA LEU A 6 -1.32 -14.93 26.26
C LEU A 6 -1.66 -16.41 26.42
N ALA A 7 -0.67 -17.27 26.70
CA ALA A 7 -0.88 -18.70 26.73
C ALA A 7 -2.04 -19.15 27.64
N ALA A 8 -2.80 -20.14 27.16
CA ALA A 8 -3.92 -20.73 27.89
C ALA A 8 -3.47 -21.64 29.05
N SER A 9 -2.20 -22.01 29.15
CA SER A 9 -1.69 -22.94 30.17
C SER A 9 -0.29 -22.56 30.66
N PRO A 10 0.05 -22.88 31.93
CA PRO A 10 1.38 -22.63 32.48
C PRO A 10 2.48 -23.21 31.61
N GLY A 11 3.59 -22.47 31.47
CA GLY A 11 4.74 -22.88 30.66
C GLY A 11 4.61 -22.60 29.16
N GLY A 12 3.47 -22.08 28.70
CA GLY A 12 3.32 -21.55 27.34
C GLY A 12 3.84 -20.12 27.21
N ALA A 13 4.05 -19.68 25.97
CA ALA A 13 4.56 -18.35 25.64
C ALA A 13 3.70 -17.22 26.24
N ARG A 14 4.34 -16.25 26.89
CA ARG A 14 3.70 -15.08 27.52
C ARG A 14 2.60 -15.46 28.52
N TYR A 15 2.72 -16.60 29.20
CA TYR A 15 1.75 -17.01 30.20
C TYR A 15 1.66 -16.00 31.36
N ASP A 16 0.47 -15.44 31.58
CA ASP A 16 0.18 -14.59 32.73
C ASP A 16 -0.66 -15.36 33.76
N GLN A 17 -0.19 -15.45 35.01
CA GLN A 17 -0.88 -16.13 36.11
C GLN A 17 -2.14 -15.39 36.58
N ALA A 18 -2.23 -14.07 36.35
CA ALA A 18 -3.36 -13.25 36.79
C ALA A 18 -4.64 -13.47 35.95
N LEU A 19 -4.52 -14.07 34.76
CA LEU A 19 -5.67 -14.35 33.89
C LEU A 19 -6.53 -15.49 34.45
N THR A 20 -7.85 -15.25 34.49
CA THR A 20 -8.85 -16.29 34.76
C THR A 20 -9.01 -17.23 33.56
N THR A 21 -9.65 -18.38 33.77
CA THR A 21 -9.95 -19.34 32.70
C THR A 21 -10.79 -18.69 31.59
N GLU A 22 -11.76 -17.87 31.95
CA GLU A 22 -12.64 -17.17 31.02
C GLU A 22 -11.82 -16.22 30.14
N MET A 23 -10.94 -15.41 30.75
CA MET A 23 -10.07 -14.48 30.02
C MET A 23 -9.10 -15.20 29.08
N ARG A 24 -8.64 -16.41 29.42
CA ARG A 24 -7.77 -17.20 28.55
C ARG A 24 -8.49 -17.70 27.30
N SER A 25 -9.76 -18.08 27.45
CA SER A 25 -10.62 -18.55 26.37
C SER A 25 -11.29 -17.45 25.56
N ASP A 26 -11.19 -16.20 25.99
CA ASP A 26 -11.89 -15.08 25.37
C ASP A 26 -11.35 -14.77 23.96
N ILE A 27 -12.23 -14.34 23.06
CA ILE A 27 -11.89 -13.97 21.68
C ILE A 27 -10.85 -12.82 21.64
N SER A 28 -10.83 -11.95 22.65
CA SER A 28 -9.83 -10.89 22.79
C SER A 28 -8.41 -11.43 22.97
N ASN A 29 -8.26 -12.64 23.51
CA ASN A 29 -6.98 -13.33 23.67
C ASN A 29 -6.59 -14.20 22.46
N GLY A 30 -7.47 -14.31 21.45
CA GLY A 30 -7.20 -15.04 20.21
C GLY A 30 -6.62 -14.15 19.11
N ILE A 31 -5.70 -14.69 18.32
CA ILE A 31 -5.20 -14.10 17.07
C ILE A 31 -5.18 -15.15 15.95
N TRP A 32 -5.63 -14.78 14.75
CA TRP A 32 -5.65 -15.68 13.61
C TRP A 32 -4.36 -15.60 12.79
N LEU A 33 -3.60 -16.69 12.73
CA LEU A 33 -2.32 -16.76 12.03
C LEU A 33 -2.21 -18.01 11.16
N CYS A 34 -1.32 -18.01 10.16
CA CYS A 34 -0.93 -19.25 9.50
C CYS A 34 -0.07 -20.10 10.46
N GLN A 35 0.09 -21.39 10.15
CA GLN A 35 0.84 -22.32 11.02
C GLN A 35 2.26 -21.84 11.34
N SER A 36 2.98 -21.35 10.33
CA SER A 36 4.36 -20.90 10.49
C SER A 36 4.47 -19.68 11.40
N HIS A 37 3.57 -18.70 11.24
CA HIS A 37 3.58 -17.50 12.08
C HIS A 37 3.08 -17.79 13.50
N ALA A 38 2.11 -18.70 13.67
CA ALA A 38 1.70 -19.14 15.02
C ALA A 38 2.88 -19.75 15.79
N LYS A 39 3.69 -20.59 15.13
CA LYS A 39 4.91 -21.13 15.74
C LYS A 39 5.96 -20.05 16.03
N LEU A 40 6.20 -19.14 15.07
CA LEU A 40 7.19 -18.07 15.20
C LEU A 40 6.93 -17.18 16.42
N ILE A 41 5.68 -16.78 16.64
CA ILE A 41 5.36 -15.89 17.76
C ILE A 41 5.58 -16.58 19.11
N ASP A 42 5.37 -17.90 19.19
CA ASP A 42 5.55 -18.66 20.43
C ASP A 42 7.03 -18.96 20.70
N ASP A 43 7.84 -19.15 19.64
CA ASP A 43 9.28 -19.38 19.76
C ASP A 43 10.06 -18.10 20.18
N ASP A 44 9.51 -16.90 19.94
CA ASP A 44 10.18 -15.61 20.21
C ASP A 44 9.26 -14.61 20.97
N GLU A 45 8.94 -14.94 22.22
CA GLU A 45 8.06 -14.12 23.05
C GLU A 45 8.61 -12.74 23.42
N LEU A 46 9.91 -12.51 23.27
CA LEU A 46 10.57 -11.24 23.55
C LEU A 46 10.27 -10.20 22.47
N ASN A 47 10.34 -10.61 21.20
CA ASN A 47 10.01 -9.71 20.08
C ASN A 47 8.49 -9.68 19.81
N TYR A 48 7.78 -10.77 20.06
CA TYR A 48 6.33 -10.87 19.88
C TYR A 48 5.59 -10.73 21.20
N THR A 49 5.65 -9.54 21.79
CA THR A 49 4.98 -9.23 23.05
C THR A 49 3.46 -9.18 22.91
N PRO A 50 2.68 -9.28 24.01
CA PRO A 50 1.22 -9.18 23.94
C PRO A 50 0.71 -7.88 23.30
N SER A 51 1.41 -6.76 23.47
CA SER A 51 1.02 -5.50 22.84
C SER A 51 1.20 -5.52 21.32
N VAL A 52 2.33 -6.06 20.84
CA VAL A 52 2.59 -6.22 19.39
C VAL A 52 1.55 -7.14 18.76
N LEU A 53 1.22 -8.26 19.41
CA LEU A 53 0.23 -9.19 18.88
C LEU A 53 -1.19 -8.61 18.88
N ARG A 54 -1.55 -7.79 19.88
CA ARG A 54 -2.83 -7.05 19.86
C ARG A 54 -2.87 -6.03 18.71
N ASP A 55 -1.80 -5.28 18.50
CA ASP A 55 -1.70 -4.34 17.38
C ASP A 55 -1.84 -5.03 16.01
N TRP A 56 -1.20 -6.20 15.84
CA TRP A 56 -1.33 -7.01 14.64
C TRP A 56 -2.76 -7.51 14.43
N LYS A 57 -3.40 -8.00 15.50
CA LYS A 57 -4.79 -8.43 15.48
C LYS A 57 -5.70 -7.27 15.06
N ASP A 58 -5.61 -6.14 15.77
CA ASP A 58 -6.46 -4.97 15.54
C ASP A 58 -6.28 -4.45 14.11
N THR A 59 -5.03 -4.37 13.62
CA THR A 59 -4.75 -3.97 12.24
C THR A 59 -5.39 -4.93 11.23
N ALA A 60 -5.23 -6.24 11.40
CA ALA A 60 -5.80 -7.23 10.50
C ALA A 60 -7.33 -7.21 10.49
N GLU A 61 -7.95 -7.07 11.66
CA GLU A 61 -9.41 -6.98 11.80
C GLU A 61 -9.97 -5.70 11.17
N HIS A 62 -9.30 -4.55 11.34
CA HIS A 62 -9.68 -3.31 10.65
C HIS A 62 -9.56 -3.42 9.13
N MET A 63 -8.46 -3.99 8.62
CA MET A 63 -8.28 -4.22 7.19
C MET A 63 -9.38 -5.13 6.63
N ALA A 64 -9.68 -6.25 7.30
CA ALA A 64 -10.75 -7.15 6.91
C ALA A 64 -12.13 -6.47 6.94
N ALA A 65 -12.38 -5.60 7.92
CA ALA A 65 -13.62 -4.83 8.00
C ALA A 65 -13.78 -3.82 6.85
N LEU A 66 -12.69 -3.19 6.40
CA LEU A 66 -12.69 -2.32 5.22
C LEU A 66 -12.95 -3.13 3.94
N GLU A 67 -12.30 -4.28 3.78
CA GLU A 67 -12.52 -5.15 2.63
C GLU A 67 -13.95 -5.68 2.56
N ALA A 68 -14.53 -6.08 3.69
CA ALA A 68 -15.93 -6.52 3.78
C ALA A 68 -16.93 -5.42 3.37
N ARG A 69 -16.55 -4.15 3.48
CA ARG A 69 -17.34 -2.99 3.03
C ARG A 69 -17.09 -2.61 1.56
N GLY A 70 -16.23 -3.35 0.86
CA GLY A 70 -15.92 -3.15 -0.56
C GLY A 70 -14.72 -2.23 -0.84
N PHE A 71 -13.96 -1.83 0.19
CA PHE A 71 -12.73 -1.08 -0.03
C PHE A 71 -11.57 -2.03 -0.38
N ALA A 72 -10.76 -1.67 -1.38
CA ALA A 72 -9.53 -2.42 -1.67
C ALA A 72 -8.41 -1.99 -0.70
N VAL A 73 -8.06 -2.84 0.26
CA VAL A 73 -6.92 -2.61 1.14
C VAL A 73 -5.67 -3.19 0.48
N ARG A 74 -4.66 -2.37 0.22
CA ARG A 74 -3.39 -2.81 -0.38
C ARG A 74 -2.24 -2.48 0.55
N ARG A 75 -1.24 -3.37 0.62
CA ARG A 75 0.06 -3.01 1.17
C ARG A 75 0.63 -1.90 0.30
N ALA A 76 0.95 -0.75 0.90
CA ALA A 76 1.71 0.28 0.21
C ALA A 76 3.01 -0.36 -0.30
N ALA A 77 3.20 -0.39 -1.61
CA ALA A 77 4.49 -0.78 -2.17
C ALA A 77 5.39 0.46 -2.07
N PRO A 78 6.60 0.35 -1.49
CA PRO A 78 7.46 1.51 -1.36
C PRO A 78 7.82 2.02 -2.76
N PHE A 79 7.52 3.29 -3.03
CA PHE A 79 7.82 3.97 -4.30
C PHE A 79 9.28 3.84 -4.79
N PRO A 80 10.32 3.70 -3.93
CA PRO A 80 11.67 3.37 -4.38
C PRO A 80 11.78 2.16 -5.31
N ALA A 81 10.89 1.18 -5.21
CA ALA A 81 10.89 0.03 -6.11
C ALA A 81 10.51 0.40 -7.56
N LEU A 82 9.78 1.50 -7.76
CA LEU A 82 9.38 2.00 -9.08
C LEU A 82 10.57 2.59 -9.85
N GLU A 83 11.58 3.13 -9.16
CA GLU A 83 12.80 3.70 -9.78
C GLU A 83 13.52 2.69 -10.67
N LYS A 84 13.55 1.42 -10.24
CA LYS A 84 14.16 0.34 -11.03
C LYS A 84 13.32 -0.05 -12.25
N LYS A 85 12.01 0.14 -12.18
CA LYS A 85 11.06 -0.32 -13.21
C LYS A 85 10.87 0.70 -14.31
N GLY A 86 10.81 1.99 -13.98
CA GLY A 86 10.57 3.07 -14.92
C GLY A 86 11.49 4.28 -14.72
N PRO A 87 12.83 4.12 -14.68
CA PRO A 87 13.74 5.19 -14.28
C PRO A 87 13.59 6.45 -15.15
N ARG A 88 13.40 6.30 -16.47
CA ARG A 88 13.23 7.45 -17.37
C ARG A 88 11.92 8.20 -17.09
N LEU A 89 10.83 7.45 -16.92
CA LEU A 89 9.51 8.04 -16.66
C LEU A 89 9.50 8.77 -15.32
N LEU A 90 10.06 8.16 -14.27
CA LEU A 90 10.12 8.78 -12.95
C LEU A 90 11.02 10.02 -12.94
N ALA A 91 12.12 10.02 -13.68
CA ALA A 91 12.96 11.21 -13.85
C ALA A 91 12.21 12.35 -14.55
N GLU A 92 11.41 12.06 -15.58
CA GLU A 92 10.59 13.04 -16.27
C GLU A 92 9.47 13.58 -15.39
N MET A 93 8.71 12.70 -14.71
CA MET A 93 7.69 13.06 -13.74
C MET A 93 8.24 13.97 -12.64
N ARG A 94 9.45 13.67 -12.15
CA ARG A 94 10.15 14.48 -11.15
C ARG A 94 10.46 15.88 -11.67
N ALA A 95 10.99 15.98 -12.88
CA ALA A 95 11.29 17.29 -13.50
C ALA A 95 10.00 18.11 -13.71
N ASP A 96 8.95 17.47 -14.18
CA ASP A 96 7.64 18.08 -14.42
C ASP A 96 6.98 18.59 -13.13
N LEU A 97 6.94 17.76 -12.09
CA LEU A 97 6.41 18.13 -10.77
C LEU A 97 7.26 19.20 -10.09
N THR A 98 8.58 19.18 -10.26
CA THR A 98 9.45 20.24 -9.75
C THR A 98 9.13 21.59 -10.41
N LYS A 99 8.81 21.58 -11.71
CA LYS A 99 8.45 22.79 -12.47
C LYS A 99 7.02 23.27 -12.18
N GLN A 100 6.08 22.35 -11.97
CA GLN A 100 4.66 22.62 -11.76
C GLN A 100 4.12 21.81 -10.57
N PRO A 101 4.43 22.20 -9.33
CA PRO A 101 4.22 21.37 -8.14
C PRO A 101 2.77 21.19 -7.71
N LEU A 102 1.82 21.90 -8.33
CA LEU A 102 0.38 21.77 -8.05
C LEU A 102 -0.37 20.93 -9.10
N VAL A 103 0.29 20.54 -10.20
CA VAL A 103 -0.35 19.70 -11.22
C VAL A 103 -0.33 18.26 -10.74
N ARG A 104 -1.49 17.61 -10.76
CA ARG A 104 -1.65 16.19 -10.39
C ARG A 104 -2.01 15.29 -11.55
N GLN A 105 -2.58 15.87 -12.60
CA GLN A 105 -3.09 15.12 -13.72
C GLN A 105 -2.02 14.89 -14.78
N PHE A 106 -2.04 13.72 -15.40
CA PHE A 106 -1.31 13.48 -16.64
C PHE A 106 -2.09 12.56 -17.57
N ILE A 107 -1.75 12.61 -18.86
CA ILE A 107 -2.29 11.72 -19.88
C ILE A 107 -1.19 10.97 -20.61
N LEU A 108 -1.57 9.83 -21.19
CA LEU A 108 -0.71 9.11 -22.11
C LEU A 108 -1.15 9.37 -23.56
N LEU A 109 -0.21 9.72 -24.42
CA LEU A 109 -0.48 9.98 -25.83
C LEU A 109 0.54 9.32 -26.76
N SER A 110 0.12 9.15 -28.00
CA SER A 110 1.03 8.84 -29.10
C SER A 110 1.48 10.15 -29.74
N ARG A 111 2.77 10.27 -30.09
CA ARG A 111 3.29 11.41 -30.87
C ARG A 111 2.63 11.56 -32.25
N LYS A 112 1.87 10.56 -32.72
CA LYS A 112 1.15 10.57 -33.99
C LYS A 112 -0.23 11.23 -33.93
N VAL A 113 -0.71 11.61 -32.75
CA VAL A 113 -2.05 12.19 -32.57
C VAL A 113 -1.95 13.61 -32.04
N THR A 114 -2.86 14.46 -32.52
CA THR A 114 -3.09 15.79 -31.93
C THR A 114 -4.21 15.66 -30.90
N TYR A 115 -3.99 16.24 -29.71
CA TYR A 115 -4.97 16.27 -28.64
C TYR A 115 -5.36 17.71 -28.36
N ASN A 116 -6.66 18.01 -28.32
CA ASN A 116 -7.15 19.34 -27.96
C ASN A 116 -7.33 19.42 -26.43
N PRO A 117 -6.47 20.15 -25.70
CA PRO A 117 -6.53 20.21 -24.25
C PRO A 117 -7.75 20.99 -23.77
N GLY A 118 -8.33 20.56 -22.65
CA GLY A 118 -9.28 21.36 -21.87
C GLY A 118 -8.57 22.38 -20.97
N PRO A 119 -9.30 23.07 -20.08
CA PRO A 119 -8.74 24.11 -19.20
C PRO A 119 -7.92 23.56 -18.02
N ILE A 120 -8.05 22.27 -17.70
CA ILE A 120 -7.38 21.64 -16.56
C ILE A 120 -5.91 21.37 -16.94
N PRO A 121 -4.91 21.84 -16.17
CA PRO A 121 -3.51 21.57 -16.45
C PRO A 121 -3.17 20.09 -16.25
N PHE A 122 -2.35 19.54 -17.13
CA PHE A 122 -1.87 18.16 -17.04
C PHE A 122 -0.50 18.00 -17.71
N PHE A 123 0.25 16.98 -17.30
CA PHE A 123 1.44 16.53 -18.02
C PHE A 123 1.09 15.53 -19.12
N THR A 124 1.97 15.37 -20.11
CA THR A 124 1.77 14.41 -21.21
C THR A 124 3.01 13.56 -21.34
N TYR A 125 2.85 12.24 -21.14
CA TYR A 125 3.91 11.27 -21.37
C TYR A 125 3.60 10.45 -22.62
N TYR A 126 4.62 10.19 -23.45
CA TYR A 126 4.41 9.55 -24.75
C TYR A 126 4.80 8.08 -24.75
N TYR A 127 3.99 7.26 -25.44
CA TYR A 127 4.30 5.83 -25.62
C TYR A 127 5.65 5.57 -26.29
N GLN A 128 6.14 6.51 -27.09
CA GLN A 128 7.41 6.40 -27.78
C GLN A 128 8.62 6.67 -26.87
N ASP A 129 8.40 7.34 -25.74
CA ASP A 129 9.47 7.82 -24.86
C ASP A 129 9.66 6.93 -23.63
N HIS A 130 8.84 5.90 -23.45
CA HIS A 130 8.96 4.96 -22.33
C HIS A 130 8.57 3.55 -22.75
N ASP A 131 9.47 2.59 -22.53
CA ASP A 131 9.21 1.19 -22.80
C ASP A 131 8.12 0.66 -21.86
N HIS A 132 7.19 -0.13 -22.40
CA HIS A 132 6.10 -0.76 -21.64
C HIS A 132 5.27 0.20 -20.79
N LEU A 133 5.09 1.45 -21.23
CA LEU A 133 4.35 2.49 -20.49
C LEU A 133 2.98 2.04 -19.95
N PRO A 134 2.13 1.29 -20.70
CA PRO A 134 0.88 0.77 -20.14
C PRO A 134 1.10 -0.17 -18.94
N SER A 135 2.09 -1.06 -19.00
CA SER A 135 2.41 -1.96 -17.90
C SER A 135 2.98 -1.21 -16.70
N LEU A 136 3.74 -0.14 -16.93
CA LEU A 136 4.19 0.75 -15.86
C LEU A 136 3.00 1.44 -15.15
N MET A 137 1.98 1.89 -15.88
CA MET A 137 0.77 2.46 -15.25
C MET A 137 0.11 1.45 -14.31
N THR A 138 -0.11 0.21 -14.77
CA THR A 138 -0.70 -0.84 -13.94
C THR A 138 0.11 -1.08 -12.67
N ILE A 139 1.44 -1.10 -12.77
CA ILE A 139 2.32 -1.27 -11.60
C ILE A 139 2.24 -0.06 -10.66
N MET A 140 2.20 1.16 -11.20
CA MET A 140 2.10 2.39 -10.43
C MET A 140 0.76 2.52 -9.71
N GLU A 141 -0.35 2.14 -10.36
CA GLU A 141 -1.68 2.06 -9.73
C GLU A 141 -1.67 1.04 -8.58
N HIS A 142 -1.09 -0.14 -8.80
CA HIS A 142 -0.97 -1.16 -7.77
C HIS A 142 -0.08 -0.74 -6.60
N ALA A 143 0.91 0.10 -6.86
CA ALA A 143 1.77 0.68 -5.84
C ALA A 143 1.09 1.84 -5.07
N GLY A 144 -0.07 2.32 -5.53
CA GLY A 144 -0.72 3.51 -4.97
C GLY A 144 -0.03 4.81 -5.34
N ALA A 145 0.76 4.83 -6.43
CA ALA A 145 1.45 6.02 -6.91
C ALA A 145 0.52 6.94 -7.74
N ILE A 146 -0.45 6.32 -8.41
CA ILE A 146 -1.41 6.99 -9.29
C ILE A 146 -2.78 6.31 -9.19
N TYR A 147 -3.82 6.96 -9.70
CA TYR A 147 -5.14 6.36 -9.92
C TYR A 147 -5.76 6.82 -11.23
N ASP A 148 -6.48 5.93 -11.91
CA ASP A 148 -7.18 6.19 -13.17
C ASP A 148 -8.36 7.15 -12.97
N ILE A 149 -8.45 8.15 -13.86
CA ILE A 149 -9.55 9.13 -13.94
C ILE A 149 -10.04 9.34 -15.38
N ALA A 150 -9.84 8.34 -16.24
CA ALA A 150 -10.24 8.36 -17.63
C ALA A 150 -11.77 8.45 -17.75
N PHE A 151 -12.24 9.47 -18.46
CA PHE A 151 -13.66 9.64 -18.83
C PHE A 151 -13.90 9.41 -20.32
N ASN A 152 -12.84 9.14 -21.09
CA ASN A 152 -12.87 8.87 -22.52
C ASN A 152 -11.75 7.88 -22.90
N ARG A 153 -11.47 7.72 -24.19
CA ARG A 153 -10.46 6.77 -24.69
C ARG A 153 -9.01 7.18 -24.45
N VAL A 154 -8.75 8.37 -23.92
CA VAL A 154 -7.39 8.84 -23.62
C VAL A 154 -7.06 8.42 -22.18
N PRO A 155 -6.04 7.57 -21.96
CA PRO A 155 -5.64 7.21 -20.61
C PRO A 155 -5.24 8.45 -19.82
N ARG A 156 -5.81 8.59 -18.63
CA ARG A 156 -5.66 9.75 -17.77
C ARG A 156 -5.57 9.31 -16.33
N TYR A 157 -4.60 9.86 -15.63
CA TYR A 157 -4.30 9.48 -14.25
C TYR A 157 -4.04 10.74 -13.42
N ASN A 158 -4.27 10.61 -12.12
CA ASN A 158 -3.77 11.55 -11.13
C ASN A 158 -2.65 10.89 -10.31
N PHE A 159 -1.65 11.68 -9.93
CA PHE A 159 -0.71 11.29 -8.87
C PHE A 159 -1.40 11.30 -7.51
N THR A 160 -0.98 10.41 -6.61
CA THR A 160 -1.28 10.50 -5.17
C THR A 160 -0.34 11.50 -4.51
N GLU A 161 -0.77 12.11 -3.40
CA GLU A 161 0.09 13.08 -2.70
C GLU A 161 1.35 12.41 -2.16
N GLU A 162 1.24 11.20 -1.60
CA GLU A 162 2.37 10.44 -1.08
C GLU A 162 3.44 10.20 -2.15
N PHE A 163 3.02 9.97 -3.39
CA PHE A 163 3.96 9.77 -4.50
C PHE A 163 4.59 11.08 -4.97
N VAL A 164 3.85 12.18 -4.96
CA VAL A 164 4.42 13.51 -5.22
C VAL A 164 5.45 13.86 -4.15
N SER A 165 5.11 13.71 -2.86
CA SER A 165 6.02 13.87 -1.73
C SER A 165 7.31 13.06 -1.91
N TYR A 166 7.19 11.82 -2.37
CA TYR A 166 8.34 10.98 -2.70
C TYR A 166 9.18 11.51 -3.87
N LEU A 167 8.54 12.01 -4.94
CA LEU A 167 9.24 12.47 -6.14
C LEU A 167 9.90 13.84 -5.98
N ILE A 168 9.33 14.77 -5.24
CA ILE A 168 9.94 16.12 -5.15
C ILE A 168 10.46 16.46 -3.75
N GLY A 169 10.24 15.55 -2.77
CA GLY A 169 10.43 15.86 -1.36
C GLY A 169 9.33 16.82 -0.91
N ASP A 170 8.65 16.53 0.19
CA ASP A 170 7.74 17.52 0.75
C ASP A 170 8.49 18.81 1.10
N VAL A 171 7.82 19.94 0.84
CA VAL A 171 8.11 21.29 1.36
C VAL A 171 7.66 21.36 2.81
#